data_AF-G2ZEY1-F1
#
_entry.id   AF-G2ZEY1-F1
#
_cell.length_a   1.000
_cell.length_b   1.000
_cell.length_c   1.000
_cell.angle_alpha   90.00
_cell.angle_beta   90.00
_cell.angle_gamma   90.00
#
_symmetry.space_group_name_H-M   'P 1'
#
loop_
_entity.id
_entity.type
_entity.pdbx_description
1 polymer ?
#
loop_
_entity_poly.entity_id
_entity_poly.type
_entity_poly.pdbx_seq_one_letter_code
_entity_poly.pdbx_strand_id
1 'polypeptide(L)'
;MRKVYLYFVLLLGIVMIGLGIYLIFNPSTSLKALTIFIGIILVLNGINEVISYFGERKYWSISKWIMLDGILSIVVGAFAIFQSNMAERIFIIIFAIWILASAVLRILTAFSVKGLPGWTLLLVMGILGLIIAIISLFTNTLVAIAIGIILGVFFILQGVTCLSLWRVMRKGESKA
;
A
#
# COMPACT_ATOMS: atom_id res chain seq x y z
N MET A 1 -3.31 5.78 34.47
CA MET A 1 -2.83 5.79 33.07
C MET A 1 -3.51 4.72 32.19
N ARG A 2 -3.66 3.46 32.62
CA ARG A 2 -4.25 2.35 31.83
C ARG A 2 -5.68 2.58 31.27
N LYS A 3 -6.59 3.20 32.05
CA LYS A 3 -7.96 3.52 31.59
C LYS A 3 -8.00 4.53 30.43
N VAL A 4 -7.08 5.50 30.40
CA VAL A 4 -6.97 6.48 29.30
C VAL A 4 -6.56 5.77 28.00
N TYR A 5 -5.65 4.81 28.07
CA TYR A 5 -5.28 3.97 26.93
C TYR A 5 -6.47 3.14 26.40
N LEU A 6 -7.33 2.60 27.29
CA LEU A 6 -8.51 1.85 26.86
C LEU A 6 -9.52 2.71 26.10
N TYR A 7 -9.77 3.94 26.56
CA TYR A 7 -10.63 4.89 25.84
C TYR A 7 -10.00 5.32 24.51
N PHE A 8 -8.69 5.54 24.49
CA PHE A 8 -7.98 5.92 23.28
C PHE A 8 -8.04 4.81 22.20
N VAL A 9 -7.81 3.55 22.57
CA VAL A 9 -7.90 2.39 21.68
C VAL A 9 -9.32 2.20 21.13
N LEU A 10 -10.36 2.40 21.96
CA LEU A 10 -11.75 2.30 21.52
C LEU A 10 -12.12 3.41 20.53
N LEU A 11 -11.72 4.65 20.81
CA LEU A 11 -11.91 5.78 19.91
C LEU A 11 -11.18 5.55 18.58
N LEU A 12 -9.93 5.09 18.64
CA LEU A 12 -9.12 4.79 17.45
C LEU A 12 -9.79 3.73 16.58
N GLY A 13 -10.31 2.65 17.17
CA GLY A 13 -11.02 1.59 16.44
C GLY A 13 -12.27 2.09 15.70
N ILE A 14 -13.09 2.93 16.34
CA ILE A 14 -14.29 3.51 15.71
C ILE A 14 -13.90 4.45 14.56
N VAL A 15 -12.89 5.30 14.78
CA VAL A 15 -12.38 6.23 13.76
C VAL A 15 -11.81 5.47 12.55
N MET A 16 -11.07 4.38 12.78
CA MET A 16 -10.50 3.57 11.69
C MET A 16 -11.58 2.88 10.84
N ILE A 17 -12.67 2.40 11.45
CA ILE A 17 -13.80 1.81 10.71
C ILE A 17 -14.50 2.89 9.87
N GLY A 18 -14.77 4.07 10.46
CA GLY A 18 -15.37 5.20 9.76
C GLY A 18 -14.52 5.68 8.58
N LEU A 19 -13.20 5.80 8.78
CA LEU A 19 -12.24 6.11 7.72
C LEU A 19 -12.23 5.04 6.63
N GLY A 20 -12.24 3.76 7.00
CA GLY A 20 -12.29 2.66 6.03
C GLY A 20 -13.50 2.72 5.12
N ILE A 21 -14.69 3.01 5.67
CA ILE A 21 -15.92 3.20 4.88
C ILE A 21 -15.79 4.44 3.98
N TYR A 22 -15.30 5.56 4.51
CA TYR A 22 -15.12 6.79 3.74
C TYR A 22 -14.18 6.62 2.54
N LEU A 23 -13.08 5.85 2.72
CA LEU A 23 -12.10 5.55 1.69
C LEU A 23 -12.65 4.68 0.55
N ILE A 24 -13.62 3.80 0.84
CA ILE A 24 -14.30 2.99 -0.18
C ILE A 24 -15.18 3.86 -1.08
N PHE A 25 -15.92 4.81 -0.48
CA PHE A 25 -16.79 5.73 -1.22
C PHE A 25 -16.03 6.86 -1.92
N ASN A 26 -14.83 7.21 -1.46
CA ASN A 26 -13.99 8.27 -2.04
C ASN A 26 -12.62 7.73 -2.51
N PRO A 27 -12.60 6.90 -3.59
CA PRO A 27 -11.38 6.23 -4.05
C PRO A 27 -10.27 7.20 -4.48
N SER A 28 -10.62 8.37 -5.03
CA SER A 28 -9.65 9.39 -5.39
C SER A 28 -8.89 9.90 -4.16
N THR A 29 -9.59 10.15 -3.05
CA THR A 29 -8.99 10.60 -1.78
C THR A 29 -8.09 9.52 -1.19
N SER A 30 -8.50 8.25 -1.29
CA SER A 30 -7.74 7.09 -0.84
C SER A 30 -6.39 6.99 -1.55
N LEU A 31 -6.39 7.19 -2.87
CA LEU A 31 -5.17 7.16 -3.67
C LEU A 31 -4.23 8.32 -3.30
N LYS A 32 -4.77 9.53 -3.09
CA LYS A 32 -3.98 10.68 -2.62
C LYS A 32 -3.33 10.38 -1.27
N ALA A 33 -4.12 9.87 -0.33
CA ALA A 33 -3.68 9.57 1.02
C ALA A 33 -2.53 8.55 1.01
N LEU A 34 -2.63 7.50 0.18
CA LEU A 34 -1.53 6.56 -0.02
C LEU A 34 -0.30 7.21 -0.64
N THR A 35 -0.49 8.01 -1.68
CA THR A 35 0.62 8.67 -2.38
C THR A 35 1.43 9.53 -1.42
N ILE A 36 0.75 10.30 -0.57
CA ILE A 36 1.38 11.11 0.47
C ILE A 36 2.04 10.22 1.53
N PHE A 37 1.35 9.17 1.98
CA PHE A 37 1.88 8.25 2.99
C PHE A 37 3.17 7.55 2.52
N ILE A 38 3.18 7.05 1.29
CA ILE A 38 4.37 6.47 0.65
C ILE A 38 5.45 7.54 0.52
N GLY A 39 5.10 8.76 0.12
CA GLY A 39 6.04 9.88 0.05
C GLY A 39 6.74 10.17 1.38
N ILE A 40 6.00 10.17 2.49
CA ILE A 40 6.57 10.35 3.84
C ILE A 40 7.53 9.21 4.17
N ILE A 41 7.15 7.95 3.91
CA ILE A 41 8.01 6.79 4.14
C ILE A 41 9.31 6.90 3.33
N LEU A 42 9.23 7.30 2.06
CA LEU A 42 10.40 7.47 1.20
C LEU A 42 11.35 8.57 1.71
N VAL A 43 10.80 9.69 2.19
CA VAL A 43 11.61 10.76 2.81
C VAL A 43 12.30 10.24 4.07
N LEU A 44 11.57 9.57 4.96
CA LEU A 44 12.14 9.02 6.20
C LEU A 44 13.22 7.97 5.91
N ASN A 45 12.98 7.08 4.94
CA ASN A 45 13.96 6.08 4.53
C ASN A 45 15.22 6.73 3.95
N GLY A 46 15.06 7.71 3.05
CA GLY A 46 16.20 8.41 2.47
C GLY A 46 16.99 9.22 3.50
N ILE A 47 16.33 9.82 4.50
CA ILE A 47 17.03 10.44 5.64
C ILE A 47 17.84 9.39 6.41
N ASN A 48 17.26 8.23 6.69
CA ASN A 48 17.94 7.15 7.39
C ASN A 48 19.17 6.64 6.61
N GLU A 49 19.05 6.44 5.30
CA GLU A 49 20.16 6.05 4.43
C GLU A 49 21.29 7.08 4.39
N VAL A 50 20.94 8.36 4.35
CA VAL A 50 21.92 9.46 4.42
C VAL A 50 22.62 9.45 5.78
N ILE A 51 21.89 9.32 6.89
CA ILE A 51 22.47 9.25 8.25
C ILE A 51 23.40 8.04 8.38
N SER A 52 22.97 6.85 7.93
CA SER A 52 23.77 5.62 7.97
C SER A 52 25.06 5.74 7.17
N TYR A 53 25.02 6.39 6.00
CA TYR A 53 26.22 6.66 5.20
C TYR A 53 27.25 7.51 5.96
N PHE A 54 26.83 8.50 6.74
CA PHE A 54 27.73 9.31 7.56
C PHE A 54 28.17 8.61 8.85
N GLY A 55 27.28 7.81 9.47
CA GLY A 55 27.54 7.11 10.74
C GLY A 55 28.47 5.90 10.63
N GLU A 56 28.43 5.17 9.52
CA GLU A 56 29.12 3.88 9.36
C GLU A 56 30.33 3.92 8.42
N ARG A 57 30.78 5.11 7.99
CA ARG A 57 32.00 5.34 7.19
C ARG A 57 33.27 4.65 7.71
N LYS A 58 33.27 4.22 8.99
CA LYS A 58 34.44 3.71 9.71
C LYS A 58 34.57 2.18 9.73
N TYR A 59 33.54 1.40 9.40
CA TYR A 59 33.57 -0.07 9.56
C TYR A 59 33.24 -0.88 8.30
N TRP A 60 32.36 -0.37 7.44
CA TRP A 60 31.99 -1.05 6.19
C TRP A 60 32.27 -0.12 5.01
N SER A 61 32.74 -0.69 3.90
CA SER A 61 32.89 0.03 2.63
C SER A 61 31.50 0.31 2.06
N ILE A 62 30.73 1.17 2.73
CA ILE A 62 29.38 1.54 2.35
C ILE A 62 29.50 2.22 1.00
N SER A 63 28.93 1.54 0.02
CA SER A 63 29.05 1.92 -1.37
C SER A 63 28.38 3.27 -1.57
N LYS A 64 29.00 4.14 -2.38
CA LYS A 64 28.44 5.46 -2.75
C LYS A 64 27.01 5.36 -3.29
N TRP A 65 26.60 4.19 -3.77
CA TRP A 65 25.26 3.84 -4.18
C TRP A 65 24.18 4.04 -3.11
N ILE A 66 24.47 3.77 -1.83
CA ILE A 66 23.50 3.99 -0.73
C ILE A 66 23.20 5.49 -0.54
N MET A 67 24.21 6.35 -0.68
CA MET A 67 24.00 7.80 -0.58
C MET A 67 23.17 8.32 -1.75
N LEU A 68 23.41 7.79 -2.96
CA LEU A 68 22.65 8.14 -4.15
C LEU A 68 21.18 7.70 -4.02
N ASP A 69 20.95 6.48 -3.52
CA ASP A 69 19.62 5.93 -3.27
C ASP A 69 18.85 6.76 -2.24
N GLY A 70 19.51 7.18 -1.14
CA GLY A 70 18.89 8.02 -0.12
C GLY A 70 18.50 9.41 -0.64
N ILE A 71 19.36 10.04 -1.46
CA ILE A 71 19.05 11.32 -2.09
C ILE A 71 17.87 11.16 -3.08
N LEU A 72 17.89 10.12 -3.91
CA LEU A 72 16.79 9.81 -4.83
C LEU A 72 15.48 9.59 -4.06
N SER A 73 15.50 8.81 -2.99
CA SER A 73 14.34 8.54 -2.13
C SER A 73 13.76 9.81 -1.52
N ILE A 74 14.61 10.74 -1.04
CA ILE A 74 14.15 12.05 -0.54
C ILE A 74 13.50 12.87 -1.65
N VAL A 75 14.12 12.95 -2.84
CA VAL A 75 13.61 13.74 -3.97
C VAL A 75 12.27 13.18 -4.46
N VAL A 76 12.18 11.87 -4.65
CA VAL A 76 10.95 11.20 -5.07
C VAL A 76 9.87 11.32 -4.00
N GLY A 77 10.22 11.15 -2.73
CA GLY A 77 9.28 11.29 -1.62
C GLY A 77 8.75 12.72 -1.48
N ALA A 78 9.61 13.73 -1.59
CA ALA A 78 9.22 15.13 -1.60
C ALA A 78 8.31 15.44 -2.80
N PHE A 79 8.65 14.95 -4.00
CA PHE A 79 7.82 15.07 -5.19
C PHE A 79 6.42 14.46 -4.97
N ALA A 80 6.34 13.28 -4.34
CA ALA A 80 5.07 12.65 -4.04
C ALA A 80 4.18 13.45 -3.06
N ILE A 81 4.79 14.18 -2.13
CA ILE A 81 4.07 15.01 -1.15
C ILE A 81 3.63 16.34 -1.78
N PHE A 82 4.54 17.06 -2.45
CA PHE A 82 4.25 18.39 -3.00
C PHE A 82 3.41 18.34 -4.29
N GLN A 83 3.58 17.30 -5.10
CA GLN A 83 2.88 17.10 -6.37
C GLN A 83 2.04 15.82 -6.34
N SER A 84 1.20 15.68 -5.31
CA SER A 84 0.35 14.48 -5.09
C SER A 84 -0.46 14.08 -6.32
N ASN A 85 -1.09 15.05 -7.01
CA ASN A 85 -1.87 14.79 -8.23
C ASN A 85 -1.05 14.12 -9.36
N MET A 86 0.23 14.48 -9.50
CA MET A 86 1.09 13.91 -10.55
C MET A 86 1.68 12.57 -10.11
N ALA A 87 2.05 12.46 -8.83
CA ALA A 87 2.52 11.21 -8.25
C ALA A 87 1.45 10.12 -8.26
N GLU A 88 0.18 10.44 -7.99
CA GLU A 88 -0.95 9.51 -8.13
C GLU A 88 -1.01 8.89 -9.53
N ARG A 89 -0.84 9.70 -10.59
CA ARG A 89 -0.82 9.22 -11.98
C ARG A 89 0.35 8.28 -12.25
N ILE A 90 1.52 8.59 -11.71
CA ILE A 90 2.71 7.73 -11.85
C ILE A 90 2.47 6.39 -11.15
N PHE A 91 1.91 6.40 -9.94
CA PHE A 91 1.54 5.17 -9.24
C PHE A 91 0.56 4.31 -10.04
N ILE A 92 -0.45 4.93 -10.66
CA ILE A 92 -1.40 4.22 -11.51
C ILE A 92 -0.72 3.58 -12.71
N ILE A 93 0.18 4.30 -13.37
CA ILE A 93 0.92 3.77 -14.53
C ILE A 93 1.79 2.59 -14.12
N ILE A 94 2.52 2.71 -13.01
CA ILE A 94 3.35 1.62 -12.46
C ILE A 94 2.49 0.39 -12.16
N PHE A 95 1.35 0.58 -11.49
CA PHE A 95 0.41 -0.49 -11.19
C PHE A 95 -0.18 -1.11 -12.47
N ALA A 96 -0.56 -0.30 -13.46
CA ALA A 96 -1.12 -0.77 -14.71
C ALA A 96 -0.10 -1.62 -15.49
N ILE A 97 1.17 -1.19 -15.54
CA ILE A 97 2.26 -1.96 -16.16
C ILE A 97 2.45 -3.29 -15.44
N TRP A 98 2.42 -3.29 -14.10
CA TRP A 98 2.51 -4.52 -13.32
C TRP A 98 1.36 -5.49 -13.60
N ILE A 99 0.11 -5.00 -13.63
CA ILE A 99 -1.07 -5.82 -13.94
C ILE A 99 -0.96 -6.36 -15.37
N LEU A 100 -0.52 -5.56 -16.32
CA LEU A 100 -0.30 -5.97 -17.71
C LEU A 100 0.73 -7.11 -17.78
N ALA A 101 1.88 -6.94 -17.13
CA ALA A 101 2.92 -7.96 -17.06
C ALA A 101 2.39 -9.26 -16.40
N SER A 102 1.68 -9.14 -15.28
CA SER A 102 1.08 -10.28 -14.58
C SER A 102 0.04 -11.03 -15.44
N ALA A 103 -0.79 -10.29 -16.18
CA ALA A 103 -1.79 -10.85 -17.09
C ALA A 103 -1.15 -11.62 -18.25
N VAL A 104 -0.12 -11.05 -18.88
CA VAL A 104 0.66 -11.71 -19.93
C VAL A 104 1.29 -13.00 -19.40
N LEU A 105 1.96 -12.94 -18.24
CA LEU A 105 2.55 -14.13 -17.62
C LEU A 105 1.50 -15.20 -17.32
N ARG A 106 0.31 -14.84 -16.82
CA ARG A 106 -0.78 -15.80 -16.58
C ARG A 106 -1.24 -16.48 -17.87
N ILE A 107 -1.39 -15.73 -18.96
CA ILE A 107 -1.75 -16.29 -20.27
C ILE A 107 -0.68 -17.27 -20.75
N LEU A 108 0.61 -16.91 -20.64
CA LEU A 108 1.72 -17.80 -20.99
C LEU A 108 1.73 -19.07 -20.12
N THR A 109 1.58 -18.92 -18.80
CA THR A 109 1.51 -20.08 -17.88
C THR A 109 0.32 -20.96 -18.15
N ALA A 110 -0.82 -20.38 -18.55
CA ALA A 110 -1.96 -21.14 -19.00
C ALA A 110 -1.49 -22.01 -20.17
N PHE A 111 -1.03 -21.44 -21.29
CA PHE A 111 -0.61 -22.25 -22.45
C PHE A 111 0.40 -23.36 -22.11
N SER A 112 1.30 -23.16 -21.14
CA SER A 112 2.23 -24.19 -20.66
C SER A 112 1.58 -25.33 -19.86
N VAL A 113 0.50 -25.07 -19.09
CA VAL A 113 -0.20 -26.09 -18.27
C VAL A 113 -1.45 -26.66 -18.97
N LYS A 114 -1.49 -26.58 -20.30
CA LYS A 114 -2.62 -27.05 -21.11
C LYS A 114 -2.88 -28.54 -20.88
N GLY A 115 -4.08 -28.87 -20.41
CA GLY A 115 -4.50 -30.25 -20.10
C GLY A 115 -4.58 -30.57 -18.60
N LEU A 116 -4.09 -29.70 -17.71
CA LEU A 116 -4.26 -29.84 -16.27
C LEU A 116 -5.62 -29.26 -15.80
N PRO A 117 -6.23 -29.81 -14.73
CA PRO A 117 -7.43 -29.23 -14.14
C PRO A 117 -7.13 -27.80 -13.65
N GLY A 118 -7.93 -26.83 -14.09
CA GLY A 118 -7.75 -25.40 -13.78
C GLY A 118 -7.07 -24.57 -14.88
N TRP A 119 -6.60 -25.19 -15.97
CA TRP A 119 -6.00 -24.49 -17.11
C TRP A 119 -6.89 -23.39 -17.71
N THR A 120 -8.17 -23.71 -17.94
CA THR A 120 -9.14 -22.76 -18.52
C THR A 120 -9.39 -21.58 -17.60
N LEU A 121 -9.43 -21.80 -16.28
CA LEU A 121 -9.62 -20.73 -15.29
C LEU A 121 -8.41 -19.80 -15.25
N LEU A 122 -7.19 -20.33 -15.30
CA LEU A 122 -5.96 -19.54 -15.43
C LEU A 122 -5.97 -18.66 -16.70
N LEU A 123 -6.41 -19.23 -17.83
CA LEU A 123 -6.51 -18.51 -19.10
C LEU A 123 -7.54 -17.37 -19.02
N VAL A 124 -8.74 -17.65 -18.50
CA VAL A 124 -9.80 -16.65 -18.30
C VAL A 124 -9.32 -15.52 -17.38
N MET A 125 -8.67 -15.85 -16.25
CA MET A 125 -8.10 -14.86 -15.34
C MET A 125 -7.01 -14.01 -15.99
N GLY A 126 -6.22 -14.59 -16.89
CA GLY A 126 -5.22 -13.88 -17.69
C GLY A 126 -5.85 -12.89 -18.67
N ILE A 127 -6.87 -13.31 -19.43
CA ILE A 127 -7.59 -12.44 -20.37
C ILE A 127 -8.30 -11.31 -19.64
N LEU A 128 -9.02 -11.61 -18.54
CA LEU A 128 -9.67 -10.60 -17.72
C LEU A 128 -8.66 -9.60 -17.17
N GLY A 129 -7.52 -10.08 -16.66
CA GLY A 129 -6.43 -9.22 -16.19
C GLY A 129 -5.88 -8.30 -17.29
N LEU A 130 -5.77 -8.79 -18.52
CA LEU A 130 -5.29 -8.01 -19.67
C LEU A 130 -6.29 -6.92 -20.06
N ILE A 131 -7.59 -7.24 -20.08
CA ILE A 131 -8.66 -6.26 -20.32
C ILE A 131 -8.64 -5.18 -19.23
N ILE A 132 -8.56 -5.57 -17.96
CA ILE A 132 -8.49 -4.64 -16.82
C ILE A 132 -7.25 -3.74 -16.93
N ALA A 133 -6.09 -4.28 -17.29
CA ALA A 133 -4.86 -3.51 -17.46
C ALA A 133 -5.00 -2.45 -18.56
N ILE A 134 -5.55 -2.82 -19.72
CA ILE A 134 -5.75 -1.89 -20.84
C ILE A 134 -6.72 -0.77 -20.43
N ILE A 135 -7.86 -1.11 -19.83
CA ILE A 135 -8.84 -0.10 -19.39
C ILE A 135 -8.23 0.83 -18.32
N SER A 136 -7.35 0.30 -17.45
CA SER A 136 -6.67 1.09 -16.42
C SER A 136 -5.68 2.11 -16.98
N LEU A 137 -5.11 1.87 -18.17
CA LEU A 137 -4.25 2.85 -18.85
C LEU A 137 -5.05 4.04 -19.40
N PHE A 138 -6.29 3.81 -19.82
CA PHE A 138 -7.17 4.85 -20.34
C PHE A 138 -8.02 5.54 -19.26
N THR A 139 -8.26 4.86 -18.13
CA THR A 139 -9.10 5.37 -17.04
C THR A 139 -8.38 5.25 -15.69
N ASN A 140 -8.09 6.40 -15.08
CA ASN A 140 -7.50 6.50 -13.74
C ASN A 140 -8.42 5.87 -12.66
N THR A 141 -9.74 5.96 -12.87
CA THR A 141 -10.75 5.62 -11.87
C THR A 141 -10.70 4.16 -11.38
N LEU A 142 -10.40 3.20 -12.27
CA LEU A 142 -10.41 1.76 -11.90
C LEU A 142 -9.35 1.41 -10.85
N VAL A 143 -8.13 1.90 -11.04
CA VAL A 143 -7.02 1.66 -10.10
C VAL A 143 -7.27 2.37 -8.78
N ALA A 144 -7.82 3.60 -8.82
CA ALA A 144 -8.22 4.31 -7.62
C ALA A 144 -9.30 3.55 -6.82
N ILE A 145 -10.30 2.96 -7.49
CA ILE A 145 -11.33 2.13 -6.86
C ILE A 145 -10.71 0.89 -6.21
N ALA A 146 -9.87 0.15 -6.94
CA ALA A 146 -9.24 -1.05 -6.40
C ALA A 146 -8.41 -0.74 -5.15
N ILE A 147 -7.63 0.33 -5.20
CA ILE A 147 -6.82 0.80 -4.08
C ILE A 147 -7.70 1.28 -2.91
N GLY A 148 -8.77 2.03 -3.18
CA GLY A 148 -9.72 2.46 -2.16
C GLY A 148 -10.39 1.30 -1.46
N ILE A 149 -10.75 0.23 -2.19
CA ILE A 149 -11.30 -1.01 -1.61
C ILE A 149 -10.24 -1.71 -0.76
N ILE A 150 -9.03 -1.93 -1.28
CA ILE A 150 -7.95 -2.62 -0.54
C ILE A 150 -7.64 -1.89 0.76
N LEU A 151 -7.44 -0.57 0.70
CA LEU A 151 -7.21 0.24 1.88
C LEU A 151 -8.40 0.26 2.83
N GLY A 152 -9.61 0.44 2.30
CA GLY A 152 -10.82 0.49 3.11
C GLY A 152 -11.00 -0.79 3.91
N VAL A 153 -10.84 -1.94 3.25
CA VAL A 153 -10.86 -3.26 3.89
C VAL A 153 -9.73 -3.38 4.92
N PHE A 154 -8.51 -2.95 4.59
CA PHE A 154 -7.37 -2.97 5.52
C PHE A 154 -7.64 -2.14 6.78
N PHE A 155 -8.16 -0.92 6.64
CA PHE A 155 -8.50 -0.05 7.77
C PHE A 155 -9.64 -0.63 8.62
N ILE A 156 -10.64 -1.26 8.00
CA ILE A 156 -11.71 -1.96 8.72
C ILE A 156 -11.13 -3.12 9.55
N LEU A 157 -10.28 -3.95 8.96
CA LEU A 157 -9.62 -5.06 9.66
C LEU A 157 -8.75 -4.57 10.82
N GLN A 158 -8.02 -3.47 10.63
CA GLN A 158 -7.20 -2.87 11.68
C GLN A 158 -8.06 -2.28 12.81
N GLY A 159 -9.20 -1.65 12.47
CA GLY A 159 -10.18 -1.20 13.46
C GLY A 159 -10.76 -2.35 14.29
N VAL A 160 -11.12 -3.46 13.64
CA VAL A 160 -11.59 -4.68 14.33
C VAL A 160 -10.52 -5.25 15.27
N THR A 161 -9.26 -5.23 14.86
CA THR A 161 -8.13 -5.69 15.69
C THR A 161 -7.93 -4.78 16.90
N CYS A 162 -8.09 -3.46 16.74
CA CYS A 162 -8.06 -2.51 17.84
C CYS A 162 -9.19 -2.79 18.86
N LEU A 163 -10.40 -3.08 18.36
CA LEU A 163 -11.56 -3.48 19.17
C LEU A 163 -11.37 -4.82 19.89
N SER A 164 -10.72 -5.81 19.26
CA SER A 164 -10.42 -7.10 19.88
C SER A 164 -9.39 -6.96 21.00
N LEU A 165 -8.35 -6.15 20.80
CA LEU A 165 -7.34 -5.80 21.82
C LEU A 165 -7.97 -5.09 23.02
N TRP A 166 -8.91 -4.16 22.79
CA TRP A 166 -9.68 -3.55 23.88
C TRP A 166 -10.44 -4.59 24.71
N ARG A 167 -11.10 -5.57 24.07
CA ARG A 167 -11.83 -6.65 24.77
C ARG A 167 -10.89 -7.52 25.62
N VAL A 168 -9.70 -7.84 25.10
CA VAL A 168 -8.69 -8.63 25.83
C VAL A 168 -8.15 -7.86 27.02
N MET A 169 -7.80 -6.58 26.85
CA MET A 169 -7.31 -5.74 27.94
C MET A 169 -8.38 -5.52 29.03
N ARG A 170 -9.66 -5.37 28.64
CA ARG A 170 -10.77 -5.26 29.60
C ARG A 170 -11.01 -6.56 30.39
N LYS A 171 -10.80 -7.74 29.79
CA LYS A 171 -10.87 -9.02 30.50
C LYS A 171 -9.69 -9.23 31.46
N GLY A 172 -8.51 -8.71 31.11
CA GLY A 172 -7.34 -8.69 32.00
C GLY A 172 -7.54 -7.82 33.25
N GLU A 173 -8.30 -6.72 33.15
CA GLU A 173 -8.68 -5.88 34.30
C GLU A 173 -9.72 -6.55 35.23
N SER A 174 -10.47 -7.56 34.78
CA SER A 174 -11.46 -8.26 35.61
C SER A 174 -10.87 -9.43 36.42
N LYS A 175 -9.61 -9.81 36.16
CA LYS A 175 -8.91 -10.92 36.83
C LYS A 175 -7.76 -10.46 37.75
N ALA A 176 -7.49 -9.17 37.82
CA ALA A 176 -6.50 -8.54 38.69
C ALA A 176 -7.21 -7.67 39.74
#